data_AF-A0A2V8CYD5-F1
#
_entry.id   AF-A0A2V8CYD5-F1
#
_cell.length_a   1.000
_cell.length_b   1.000
_cell.length_c   1.000
_cell.angle_alpha   90.00
_cell.angle_beta   90.00
_cell.angle_gamma   90.00
#
_symmetry.space_group_name_H-M   'P 1'
#
loop_
_entity.id
_entity.type
_entity.pdbx_description
1 polymer ?
#
loop_
_entity_poly.entity_id
_entity_poly.type
_entity_poly.pdbx_seq_one_letter_code
_entity_poly.pdbx_strand_id
1 'polypeptide(L)'
;MDEGSAGRPRSARARAGGARQPASRHHHPAAGGEGRLADAARAAGRERCHRACRSRARGVGQRPEPGDPLHRSRHVAAAEAGLHIRRAGPAADRRAVFGLPNGRRHSDPVHRVAHARAADGRAPCDRRENQHANRSGAVQASGFLSARLLLSCGEASGDLYAGALTRELRSLDHTLAIAGLGGPQFEAAGGRLIDDYRDIAVTGLTEAIAKVPRSFAALRRLVDAARVDCPHALIVIDAPDFNFRLAPRIRKLGVPVVYYISPQIWAWRPARLQTIRRFADRVLVIFPFEEAIYREAGVPVEFVGHPLVDLMAPAATREQFLSGRGLPVNCPTIAVLPGSRPNEVARILPDLVASAIHIRAGVPGAQFIIARAPHLDDHLFAVAVNAPAPFVVVEGDTNTVLAASDVVLTASGTATVQTALHDKPMVIVYRLSPMTYRLGRRLVTVDTIGMVNLIAGEKIVPELVQDAFTPEAVAREAISMLTDRVRAARIREGLARVRSRLGGPGASRRAAEAILRLVQGT
;
A
#
# COMPACT_ATOMS: atom_id res chain seq x y z
N MET A 1 -56.99 -7.49 20.71
CA MET A 1 -57.49 -8.87 20.64
C MET A 1 -56.42 -9.84 21.11
N ASP A 2 -56.07 -9.97 22.40
CA ASP A 2 -56.23 -9.17 23.64
C ASP A 2 -55.12 -9.64 24.59
N GLU A 3 -54.34 -8.78 25.25
CA GLU A 3 -54.59 -8.10 26.55
C GLU A 3 -54.83 -9.01 27.77
N GLY A 4 -54.21 -8.66 28.91
CA GLY A 4 -54.26 -9.38 30.19
C GLY A 4 -52.86 -9.65 30.78
N SER A 5 -52.10 -8.64 31.22
CA SER A 5 -52.25 -7.87 32.47
C SER A 5 -51.80 -8.60 33.76
N ALA A 6 -51.29 -7.84 34.73
CA ALA A 6 -50.33 -8.31 35.74
C ALA A 6 -50.93 -8.78 37.07
N GLY A 7 -50.21 -9.65 37.79
CA GLY A 7 -50.52 -10.07 39.17
C GLY A 7 -49.28 -10.47 40.00
N ARG A 8 -48.87 -9.62 40.95
CA ARG A 8 -48.02 -9.94 42.11
C ARG A 8 -48.95 -10.30 43.29
N PRO A 9 -48.58 -11.15 44.30
CA PRO A 9 -47.53 -10.75 45.27
C PRO A 9 -46.75 -11.84 46.08
N ARG A 10 -45.60 -11.40 46.60
CA ARG A 10 -44.94 -11.70 47.91
C ARG A 10 -44.52 -13.15 48.34
N SER A 11 -43.19 -13.25 48.53
CA SER A 11 -42.43 -13.82 49.67
C SER A 11 -42.30 -15.34 49.89
N ALA A 12 -41.05 -15.85 49.80
CA ALA A 12 -40.33 -16.44 50.96
C ALA A 12 -38.80 -16.62 50.73
N ARG A 13 -38.01 -16.17 51.72
CA ARG A 13 -36.63 -16.52 52.14
C ARG A 13 -35.71 -17.41 51.25
N ALA A 14 -34.50 -16.90 50.95
CA ALA A 14 -33.25 -17.66 51.16
C ALA A 14 -32.04 -16.73 51.45
N ARG A 15 -31.25 -17.15 52.46
CA ARG A 15 -30.11 -16.55 53.17
C ARG A 15 -29.08 -15.71 52.37
N ALA A 16 -28.63 -14.62 52.99
CA ALA A 16 -27.31 -14.03 52.79
C ALA A 16 -26.30 -14.55 53.83
N GLY A 17 -25.01 -14.57 53.49
CA GLY A 17 -23.88 -14.81 54.38
C GLY A 17 -22.66 -14.06 53.84
N GLY A 18 -21.85 -13.46 54.72
CA GLY A 18 -20.70 -12.62 54.31
C GLY A 18 -19.51 -12.73 55.25
N ALA A 19 -18.62 -11.73 55.20
CA ALA A 19 -17.40 -11.57 56.03
C ALA A 19 -16.21 -12.50 55.65
N ARG A 20 -14.93 -12.12 55.80
CA ARG A 20 -14.30 -10.84 56.27
C ARG A 20 -12.81 -10.75 55.84
N GLN A 21 -12.25 -9.55 55.85
CA GLN A 21 -10.80 -9.29 55.94
C GLN A 21 -10.29 -9.36 57.40
N PRO A 22 -8.98 -9.55 57.60
CA PRO A 22 -8.18 -8.72 58.53
C PRO A 22 -6.91 -8.17 57.82
N ALA A 23 -6.39 -6.95 58.04
CA ALA A 23 -6.11 -6.15 59.25
C ALA A 23 -4.65 -6.29 59.76
N SER A 24 -4.02 -5.13 60.00
CA SER A 24 -2.59 -4.88 60.26
C SER A 24 -2.14 -5.09 61.72
N ARG A 25 -0.81 -5.26 61.95
CA ARG A 25 -0.15 -4.90 63.23
C ARG A 25 1.37 -4.64 63.10
N HIS A 26 1.89 -3.86 64.07
CA HIS A 26 3.25 -3.29 64.14
C HIS A 26 4.32 -4.24 64.69
N HIS A 27 5.60 -3.90 64.46
CA HIS A 27 6.72 -4.11 65.42
C HIS A 27 7.69 -2.90 65.42
N HIS A 28 8.45 -2.75 66.53
CA HIS A 28 9.26 -1.57 66.92
C HIS A 28 10.77 -1.97 67.12
N PRO A 29 11.72 -1.10 67.57
CA PRO A 29 13.12 -1.12 67.10
C PRO A 29 14.23 -1.25 68.19
N ALA A 30 15.50 -1.42 67.77
CA ALA A 30 16.77 -1.05 68.45
C ALA A 30 17.98 -1.53 67.58
N ALA A 31 19.24 -1.03 67.64
CA ALA A 31 19.84 0.25 68.07
C ALA A 31 21.35 0.32 67.65
N GLY A 32 21.93 1.54 67.55
CA GLY A 32 23.38 1.84 67.36
C GLY A 32 23.86 2.00 65.90
N GLY A 33 24.71 2.98 65.48
CA GLY A 33 25.40 4.12 66.13
C GLY A 33 26.87 4.23 65.63
N GLU A 34 27.59 5.36 65.44
CA GLU A 34 27.37 6.84 65.49
C GLU A 34 27.50 7.43 64.04
N GLY A 35 27.41 8.74 63.73
CA GLY A 35 27.05 9.94 64.50
C GLY A 35 27.54 11.27 63.87
N ARG A 36 27.09 12.41 64.45
CA ARG A 36 27.58 13.82 64.30
C ARG A 36 27.44 14.49 62.91
N LEU A 37 27.11 15.78 62.77
CA LEU A 37 26.84 16.89 63.72
C LEU A 37 25.93 17.96 63.04
N ALA A 38 25.28 18.80 63.86
CA ALA A 38 24.96 20.25 63.73
C ALA A 38 25.17 21.00 62.37
N ASP A 39 24.47 22.08 62.02
CA ASP A 39 23.57 22.95 62.80
C ASP A 39 22.59 23.77 61.93
N ALA A 40 21.72 24.48 62.66
CA ALA A 40 20.58 25.31 62.29
C ALA A 40 20.80 26.61 61.47
N ALA A 41 19.66 27.30 61.27
CA ALA A 41 19.46 28.76 61.09
C ALA A 41 18.97 29.27 59.72
N ARG A 42 18.19 30.36 59.80
CA ARG A 42 17.39 30.99 58.74
C ARG A 42 17.93 32.39 58.39
N ALA A 43 17.43 32.90 57.25
CA ALA A 43 16.91 34.27 57.05
C ALA A 43 17.78 35.33 56.34
N ALA A 44 17.09 36.08 55.45
CA ALA A 44 17.40 37.40 54.88
C ALA A 44 18.71 37.55 54.06
N GLY A 45 18.87 38.52 53.14
CA GLY A 45 17.88 39.45 52.59
C GLY A 45 18.44 40.86 52.31
N ARG A 46 18.56 41.22 51.02
CA ARG A 46 18.80 42.57 50.45
C ARG A 46 20.19 43.21 50.60
N GLU A 47 20.74 43.69 49.47
CA GLU A 47 21.22 45.07 49.14
C GLU A 47 21.85 44.98 47.72
N ARG A 48 21.67 45.81 46.68
CA ARG A 48 21.36 47.24 46.38
C ARG A 48 22.58 48.10 46.01
N CYS A 49 22.48 48.74 44.83
CA CYS A 49 23.15 49.98 44.41
C CYS A 49 24.68 49.91 44.10
N HIS A 50 25.29 50.78 43.27
CA HIS A 50 24.90 52.13 42.84
C HIS A 50 25.45 52.61 41.45
N ARG A 51 24.60 53.38 40.73
CA ARG A 51 24.83 54.66 40.00
C ARG A 51 25.86 54.86 38.86
N ALA A 52 25.39 55.63 37.87
CA ALA A 52 26.07 56.20 36.70
C ALA A 52 26.59 57.66 36.88
N CYS A 53 27.43 58.15 35.95
CA CYS A 53 27.33 59.55 35.43
C CYS A 53 28.22 59.89 34.20
N ARG A 54 27.58 60.50 33.16
CA ARG A 54 28.03 61.62 32.25
C ARG A 54 29.27 61.38 31.34
N SER A 55 29.36 61.90 30.10
CA SER A 55 29.01 63.26 29.66
C SER A 55 28.75 63.49 28.13
N ARG A 56 27.84 64.43 27.85
CA ARG A 56 27.66 65.40 26.72
C ARG A 56 28.29 65.19 25.32
N ALA A 57 27.45 65.31 24.27
CA ALA A 57 27.57 66.30 23.19
C ALA A 57 26.23 66.57 22.42
N ARG A 58 26.12 67.76 21.83
CA ARG A 58 24.99 68.42 21.11
C ARG A 58 24.59 67.68 19.80
N GLY A 59 23.44 67.85 19.11
CA GLY A 59 22.25 68.71 19.25
C GLY A 59 21.73 69.21 17.87
N VAL A 60 20.40 69.39 17.69
CA VAL A 60 19.66 69.84 16.45
C VAL A 60 19.47 68.75 15.36
N GLY A 61 18.29 68.55 14.71
CA GLY A 61 16.94 69.08 14.95
C GLY A 61 15.90 68.72 13.84
N GLN A 62 14.66 68.42 14.24
CA GLN A 62 13.37 68.41 13.48
C GLN A 62 13.12 67.38 12.33
N ARG A 63 11.93 66.74 12.39
CA ARG A 63 11.14 66.19 11.25
C ARG A 63 10.11 67.24 10.80
N PRO A 64 9.45 67.10 9.63
CA PRO A 64 8.10 66.53 9.64
C PRO A 64 7.76 65.54 8.48
N GLU A 65 6.52 65.03 8.54
CA GLU A 65 5.84 64.00 7.72
C GLU A 65 5.17 64.60 6.43
N PRO A 66 4.47 63.83 5.56
CA PRO A 66 4.47 64.01 4.10
C PRO A 66 3.27 64.76 3.49
N GLY A 67 3.30 64.95 2.15
CA GLY A 67 2.16 65.36 1.34
C GLY A 67 2.21 64.82 -0.10
N ASP A 68 1.13 64.14 -0.50
CA ASP A 68 0.62 64.04 -1.88
C ASP A 68 -0.23 65.33 -2.17
N PRO A 69 -0.78 65.64 -3.37
CA PRO A 69 -0.80 64.91 -4.64
C PRO A 69 -0.48 65.77 -5.88
N LEU A 70 -0.59 65.22 -7.11
CA LEU A 70 -1.47 65.77 -8.18
C LEU A 70 -1.45 65.02 -9.53
N HIS A 71 -2.63 65.00 -10.17
CA HIS A 71 -2.89 64.53 -11.54
C HIS A 71 -2.03 65.21 -12.63
N ARG A 72 -1.71 64.44 -13.69
CA ARG A 72 -1.89 64.91 -15.09
C ARG A 72 -2.13 63.76 -16.07
N SER A 73 -3.10 63.95 -16.94
CA SER A 73 -3.56 62.99 -17.96
C SER A 73 -3.09 63.37 -19.36
N ARG A 74 -2.95 62.39 -20.27
CA ARG A 74 -3.26 62.54 -21.72
C ARG A 74 -3.28 61.20 -22.47
N HIS A 75 -4.14 61.12 -23.48
CA HIS A 75 -4.33 60.00 -24.42
C HIS A 75 -3.31 60.00 -25.58
N VAL A 76 -3.31 58.88 -26.33
CA VAL A 76 -3.07 58.65 -27.78
C VAL A 76 -2.37 57.28 -27.89
N ALA A 77 -3.05 56.17 -28.22
CA ALA A 77 -3.68 55.76 -29.48
C ALA A 77 -2.70 55.12 -30.51
N ALA A 78 -3.12 53.94 -30.97
CA ALA A 78 -2.57 52.96 -31.93
C ALA A 78 -1.49 53.35 -32.96
N ALA A 79 -0.61 52.38 -33.26
CA ALA A 79 -0.13 52.07 -34.61
C ALA A 79 0.29 50.58 -34.72
N GLU A 80 0.09 49.98 -35.89
CA GLU A 80 0.36 48.57 -36.18
C GLU A 80 1.73 48.34 -36.83
N ALA A 81 2.36 47.20 -36.54
CA ALA A 81 3.22 46.45 -37.46
C ALA A 81 3.34 45.00 -36.93
N GLY A 82 3.20 43.93 -37.71
CA GLY A 82 3.12 43.86 -39.18
C GLY A 82 4.25 42.99 -39.75
N LEU A 83 4.34 41.70 -39.36
CA LEU A 83 5.27 40.76 -39.99
C LEU A 83 4.59 39.44 -40.35
N HIS A 84 4.41 39.23 -41.65
CA HIS A 84 3.92 37.97 -42.22
C HIS A 84 5.03 36.91 -42.29
N ILE A 85 4.78 35.70 -41.77
CA ILE A 85 5.35 34.47 -42.34
C ILE A 85 4.23 33.44 -42.60
N ARG A 86 4.35 32.79 -43.75
CA ARG A 86 3.31 32.12 -44.55
C ARG A 86 2.60 30.94 -43.86
N ARG A 87 1.31 30.78 -44.20
CA ARG A 87 0.57 29.51 -44.12
C ARG A 87 1.15 28.48 -45.09
N ALA A 88 1.18 27.21 -44.68
CA ALA A 88 1.24 26.06 -45.59
C ALA A 88 0.04 25.15 -45.32
N GLY A 89 -0.60 24.66 -46.39
CA GLY A 89 -1.76 23.75 -46.33
C GLY A 89 -1.37 22.28 -46.06
N PRO A 90 -2.37 21.39 -45.96
CA PRO A 90 -2.18 20.04 -45.46
C PRO A 90 -1.55 19.10 -46.50
N ALA A 91 -0.57 18.31 -46.06
CA ALA A 91 -0.09 17.14 -46.80
C ALA A 91 -0.76 15.88 -46.25
N ALA A 92 -1.24 15.03 -47.16
CA ALA A 92 -1.82 13.74 -46.83
C ALA A 92 -0.75 12.67 -46.57
N ASP A 93 -1.27 11.49 -46.23
CA ASP A 93 -0.62 10.17 -46.33
C ASP A 93 0.42 9.77 -45.27
N ARG A 94 -0.04 8.89 -44.37
CA ARG A 94 0.74 7.78 -43.78
C ARG A 94 -0.21 6.73 -43.22
N ARG A 95 -0.69 5.84 -44.09
CA ARG A 95 -1.36 4.60 -43.72
C ARG A 95 -0.35 3.51 -43.30
N ALA A 96 -0.87 2.53 -42.57
CA ALA A 96 -0.34 1.19 -42.32
C ALA A 96 0.92 1.04 -41.44
N VAL A 97 0.72 0.51 -40.21
CA VAL A 97 1.15 -0.85 -39.84
C VAL A 97 0.13 -1.46 -38.87
N PHE A 98 -0.82 -2.25 -39.38
CA PHE A 98 -1.56 -3.27 -38.62
C PHE A 98 -1.94 -4.38 -39.60
N GLY A 99 -1.20 -5.49 -39.56
CA GLY A 99 -1.45 -6.66 -40.39
C GLY A 99 -2.29 -7.69 -39.66
N LEU A 100 -3.59 -7.74 -39.96
CA LEU A 100 -4.45 -8.88 -39.61
C LEU A 100 -4.62 -9.76 -40.86
N PRO A 101 -4.35 -11.07 -40.82
CA PRO A 101 -4.64 -11.97 -41.93
C PRO A 101 -6.14 -12.30 -41.95
N ASN A 102 -6.80 -11.98 -43.07
CA ASN A 102 -8.18 -12.42 -43.34
C ASN A 102 -8.23 -13.94 -43.56
N GLY A 103 -9.23 -14.59 -42.99
CA GLY A 103 -9.51 -16.00 -43.25
C GLY A 103 -10.04 -16.26 -44.66
N ARG A 104 -9.93 -17.50 -45.13
CA ARG A 104 -10.70 -18.02 -46.27
C ARG A 104 -11.60 -19.17 -45.80
N ARG A 105 -12.84 -19.16 -46.27
CA ARG A 105 -13.81 -20.24 -46.12
C ARG A 105 -13.63 -21.26 -47.26
N HIS A 106 -13.76 -22.54 -46.94
CA HIS A 106 -14.24 -23.60 -47.83
C HIS A 106 -14.85 -24.66 -46.88
N SER A 107 -16.17 -24.78 -46.75
CA SER A 107 -17.14 -25.38 -47.69
C SER A 107 -17.10 -26.91 -47.68
N ASP A 108 -18.01 -27.53 -46.91
CA ASP A 108 -18.34 -28.97 -46.95
C ASP A 108 -18.80 -29.41 -48.35
N PRO A 109 -18.82 -30.72 -48.64
CA PRO A 109 -20.10 -31.43 -48.47
C PRO A 109 -20.02 -32.87 -47.92
N VAL A 110 -20.83 -33.11 -46.88
CA VAL A 110 -21.77 -34.24 -46.67
C VAL A 110 -21.61 -35.50 -47.55
N HIS A 111 -21.46 -36.69 -46.92
CA HIS A 111 -22.25 -37.88 -47.31
C HIS A 111 -22.36 -39.03 -46.26
N ARG A 112 -23.62 -39.34 -45.90
CA ARG A 112 -24.25 -40.62 -45.51
C ARG A 112 -23.55 -41.67 -44.60
N VAL A 113 -24.12 -41.78 -43.39
CA VAL A 113 -24.68 -42.99 -42.72
C VAL A 113 -24.63 -44.35 -43.47
N ALA A 114 -24.19 -45.40 -42.76
CA ALA A 114 -24.69 -46.78 -42.89
C ALA A 114 -24.53 -47.58 -41.56
N HIS A 115 -25.39 -48.57 -41.32
CA HIS A 115 -25.51 -49.30 -40.03
C HIS A 115 -24.76 -50.64 -39.96
N ALA A 116 -24.33 -50.97 -38.74
CA ALA A 116 -24.37 -52.27 -38.03
C ALA A 116 -23.99 -53.60 -38.74
N ARG A 117 -23.21 -54.43 -38.01
CA ARG A 117 -23.59 -55.80 -37.63
C ARG A 117 -22.70 -56.35 -36.51
N ALA A 118 -23.24 -57.26 -35.72
CA ALA A 118 -22.55 -58.06 -34.72
C ALA A 118 -22.71 -59.56 -35.07
N ALA A 119 -21.76 -60.40 -34.66
CA ALA A 119 -21.96 -61.80 -34.24
C ALA A 119 -20.62 -62.46 -33.83
N ASP A 120 -20.67 -63.29 -32.79
CA ASP A 120 -19.87 -64.50 -32.48
C ASP A 120 -18.32 -64.51 -32.62
N GLY A 121 -17.57 -65.19 -31.75
CA GLY A 121 -17.93 -65.96 -30.55
C GLY A 121 -16.86 -67.00 -30.17
N ARG A 122 -17.01 -67.58 -28.97
CA ARG A 122 -16.27 -68.74 -28.38
C ARG A 122 -14.88 -68.50 -27.76
N ALA A 123 -14.81 -68.80 -26.46
CA ALA A 123 -13.61 -69.28 -25.76
C ALA A 123 -13.40 -70.80 -26.03
N PRO A 124 -12.29 -71.41 -25.56
CA PRO A 124 -12.42 -72.11 -24.27
C PRO A 124 -11.23 -71.98 -23.30
N CYS A 125 -11.43 -72.53 -22.11
CA CYS A 125 -10.55 -72.60 -20.94
C CYS A 125 -9.17 -73.24 -21.18
N ASP A 126 -8.19 -72.96 -20.31
CA ASP A 126 -7.91 -73.92 -19.23
C ASP A 126 -7.30 -73.29 -17.95
N ARG A 127 -7.38 -74.01 -16.83
CA ARG A 127 -6.95 -73.60 -15.49
C ARG A 127 -5.47 -73.91 -15.23
N ARG A 128 -4.83 -73.11 -14.38
CA ARG A 128 -4.09 -73.62 -13.20
C ARG A 128 -3.87 -72.53 -12.17
N GLU A 129 -4.08 -72.87 -10.91
CA GLU A 129 -3.80 -72.02 -9.76
C GLU A 129 -2.29 -71.85 -9.56
N ASN A 130 -1.87 -70.68 -9.10
CA ASN A 130 -0.87 -70.65 -8.03
C ASN A 130 -1.01 -69.39 -7.17
N GLN A 131 -0.99 -69.60 -5.86
CA GLN A 131 -1.12 -68.53 -4.87
C GLN A 131 0.21 -67.79 -4.74
N HIS A 132 0.23 -66.47 -4.93
CA HIS A 132 1.26 -65.61 -4.33
C HIS A 132 0.61 -64.30 -3.88
N ALA A 133 0.67 -64.05 -2.57
CA ALA A 133 0.17 -62.84 -1.96
C ALA A 133 1.08 -61.65 -2.28
N ASN A 134 0.53 -60.55 -2.80
CA ASN A 134 1.13 -59.24 -2.56
C ASN A 134 0.18 -58.05 -2.74
N ARG A 135 0.06 -57.27 -1.66
CA ARG A 135 -0.06 -55.80 -1.64
C ARG A 135 -0.69 -55.13 -2.87
N SER A 136 -2.02 -54.99 -2.84
CA SER A 136 -2.72 -53.91 -3.56
C SER A 136 -3.61 -53.18 -2.54
N GLY A 137 -3.43 -51.86 -2.40
CA GLY A 137 -4.11 -51.06 -1.36
C GLY A 137 -3.19 -50.20 -0.49
N ALA A 138 -1.87 -50.26 -0.67
CA ALA A 138 -0.99 -49.20 -0.18
C ALA A 138 -1.04 -48.03 -1.17
N VAL A 139 -1.97 -47.09 -0.95
CA VAL A 139 -1.79 -45.72 -1.44
C VAL A 139 -0.41 -45.29 -0.95
N GLN A 140 0.48 -44.93 -1.88
CA GLN A 140 1.79 -44.40 -1.50
C GLN A 140 1.55 -43.06 -0.82
N ALA A 141 1.51 -43.09 0.51
CA ALA A 141 1.79 -41.94 1.35
C ALA A 141 3.29 -41.63 1.15
N SER A 142 3.60 -41.03 0.00
CA SER A 142 4.89 -40.40 -0.27
C SER A 142 5.16 -39.46 0.90
N GLY A 143 6.14 -39.80 1.73
CA GLY A 143 6.39 -39.05 2.95
C GLY A 143 6.63 -37.59 2.62
N PHE A 144 5.78 -36.70 3.15
CA PHE A 144 5.97 -35.26 3.05
C PHE A 144 7.27 -34.89 3.76
N LEU A 145 8.37 -34.86 3.01
CA LEU A 145 9.53 -34.05 3.37
C LEU A 145 9.03 -32.60 3.37
N SER A 146 8.83 -32.04 4.58
CA SER A 146 8.36 -30.67 4.80
C SER A 146 9.04 -29.69 3.86
N ALA A 147 8.34 -29.28 2.79
CA ALA A 147 8.94 -28.43 1.78
C ALA A 147 9.30 -27.08 2.41
N ARG A 148 10.52 -26.62 2.13
CA ARG A 148 11.12 -25.43 2.74
C ARG A 148 11.04 -24.27 1.76
N LEU A 149 10.39 -23.17 2.13
CA LEU A 149 10.23 -22.01 1.27
C LEU A 149 10.97 -20.81 1.85
N LEU A 150 11.73 -20.11 1.02
CA LEU A 150 12.37 -18.85 1.37
C LEU A 150 11.56 -17.70 0.79
N LEU A 151 11.18 -16.72 1.61
CA LEU A 151 10.41 -15.54 1.20
C LEU A 151 11.23 -14.25 1.36
N SER A 152 11.01 -13.26 0.50
CA SER A 152 11.66 -11.95 0.61
C SER A 152 10.77 -10.81 0.14
N CYS A 153 10.25 -10.01 1.09
CA CYS A 153 9.58 -8.74 0.83
C CYS A 153 10.33 -7.57 1.52
N GLY A 154 10.41 -6.41 0.86
CA GLY A 154 11.22 -5.27 1.33
C GLY A 154 10.45 -4.07 1.88
N GLU A 155 9.13 -4.15 2.02
CA GLU A 155 8.28 -3.04 2.44
C GLU A 155 6.91 -3.50 2.99
N ALA A 156 6.18 -2.60 3.66
CA ALA A 156 4.90 -2.89 4.31
C ALA A 156 3.81 -3.45 3.37
N SER A 157 3.73 -2.95 2.13
CA SER A 157 2.84 -3.52 1.10
C SER A 157 3.22 -4.97 0.78
N GLY A 158 4.52 -5.22 0.60
CA GLY A 158 5.06 -6.55 0.39
C GLY A 158 4.81 -7.50 1.56
N ASP A 159 4.90 -7.02 2.81
CA ASP A 159 4.62 -7.80 4.01
C ASP A 159 3.13 -8.17 4.14
N LEU A 160 2.21 -7.25 3.80
CA LEU A 160 0.78 -7.56 3.70
C LEU A 160 0.51 -8.72 2.71
N TYR A 161 1.16 -8.69 1.55
CA TYR A 161 1.07 -9.75 0.55
C TYR A 161 1.78 -11.04 0.98
N ALA A 162 2.91 -10.94 1.69
CA ALA A 162 3.64 -12.07 2.25
C ALA A 162 2.81 -12.80 3.31
N GLY A 163 2.16 -12.07 4.22
CA GLY A 163 1.26 -12.61 5.22
C GLY A 163 0.03 -13.30 4.60
N ALA A 164 -0.58 -12.68 3.58
CA ALA A 164 -1.69 -13.28 2.86
C ALA A 164 -1.29 -14.58 2.12
N LEU A 165 -0.14 -14.57 1.42
CA LEU A 165 0.39 -15.76 0.74
C LEU A 165 0.77 -16.87 1.74
N THR A 166 1.42 -16.52 2.85
CA THR A 166 1.85 -17.47 3.88
C THR A 166 0.65 -18.16 4.53
N ARG A 167 -0.46 -17.43 4.77
CA ARG A 167 -1.72 -18.03 5.24
C ARG A 167 -2.28 -19.06 4.26
N GLU A 168 -2.30 -18.77 2.96
CA GLU A 168 -2.79 -19.72 1.95
C GLU A 168 -1.85 -20.90 1.71
N LEU A 169 -0.53 -20.68 1.68
CA LEU A 169 0.45 -21.77 1.63
C LEU A 169 0.26 -22.72 2.82
N ARG A 170 0.15 -22.18 4.04
CA ARG A 170 -0.10 -22.99 5.24
C ARG A 170 -1.50 -23.57 5.30
N SER A 171 -2.52 -23.04 4.60
CA SER A 171 -3.85 -23.64 4.54
C SER A 171 -3.92 -24.83 3.59
N LEU A 172 -3.06 -24.84 2.56
CA LEU A 172 -2.91 -25.93 1.60
C LEU A 172 -1.99 -27.04 2.12
N ASP A 173 -0.90 -26.70 2.83
CA ASP A 173 0.00 -27.66 3.47
C ASP A 173 0.54 -27.11 4.81
N HIS A 174 0.08 -27.71 5.90
CA HIS A 174 0.49 -27.35 7.27
C HIS A 174 1.95 -27.73 7.59
N THR A 175 2.59 -28.59 6.79
CA THR A 175 3.95 -29.10 7.02
C THR A 175 5.04 -28.19 6.45
N LEU A 176 4.66 -27.15 5.67
CA LEU A 176 5.61 -26.21 5.06
C LEU A 176 6.40 -25.40 6.10
N ALA A 177 7.72 -25.39 5.93
CA ALA A 177 8.60 -24.51 6.68
C ALA A 177 8.89 -23.25 5.86
N ILE A 178 8.25 -22.14 6.22
CA ILE A 178 8.39 -20.86 5.50
C ILE A 178 9.24 -19.92 6.36
N ALA A 179 10.36 -19.43 5.81
CA ALA A 179 11.25 -18.48 6.47
C ALA A 179 11.68 -17.37 5.51
N GLY A 180 12.14 -16.21 6.00
CA GLY A 180 12.47 -15.13 5.06
C GLY A 180 12.79 -13.77 5.65
N LEU A 181 12.94 -12.81 4.74
CA LEU A 181 12.87 -11.38 5.01
C LEU A 181 11.40 -10.96 4.94
N GLY A 182 10.87 -10.49 6.07
CA GLY A 182 9.46 -10.12 6.22
C GLY A 182 9.25 -9.07 7.30
N GLY A 183 8.02 -8.96 7.78
CA GLY A 183 7.66 -8.16 8.95
C GLY A 183 6.47 -8.76 9.71
N PRO A 184 5.70 -7.94 10.45
CA PRO A 184 4.65 -8.43 11.34
C PRO A 184 3.55 -9.26 10.67
N GLN A 185 3.18 -8.98 9.41
CA GLN A 185 2.12 -9.73 8.73
C GLN A 185 2.59 -11.11 8.26
N PHE A 186 3.84 -11.21 7.80
CA PHE A 186 4.51 -12.48 7.50
C PHE A 186 4.70 -13.33 8.76
N GLU A 187 5.16 -12.73 9.86
CA GLU A 187 5.37 -13.42 11.14
C GLU A 187 4.05 -13.92 11.74
N ALA A 188 3.02 -13.07 11.81
CA ALA A 188 1.69 -13.45 12.31
C ALA A 188 1.00 -14.52 11.45
N ALA A 189 1.36 -14.66 10.17
CA ALA A 189 0.91 -15.76 9.31
C ALA A 189 1.66 -17.09 9.57
N GLY A 190 2.62 -17.11 10.50
CA GLY A 190 3.43 -18.28 10.83
C GLY A 190 4.68 -18.44 9.96
N GLY A 191 5.19 -17.37 9.37
CA GLY A 191 6.50 -17.32 8.72
C GLY A 191 7.61 -17.01 9.72
N ARG A 192 8.78 -17.67 9.60
CA ARG A 192 9.94 -17.41 10.46
C ARG A 192 10.80 -16.26 9.91
N LEU A 193 10.92 -15.16 10.65
CA LEU A 193 11.84 -14.08 10.29
C LEU A 193 13.30 -14.55 10.39
N ILE A 194 14.04 -14.36 9.29
CA ILE A 194 15.52 -14.39 9.23
C ILE A 194 16.05 -12.95 9.40
N ASP A 195 15.26 -11.97 8.96
CA ASP A 195 15.57 -10.54 8.99
C ASP A 195 14.26 -9.74 8.85
N ASP A 196 14.28 -8.48 9.30
CA ASP A 196 13.12 -7.59 9.22
C ASP A 196 13.30 -6.53 8.13
N TYR A 197 12.29 -6.32 7.29
CA TYR A 197 12.37 -5.31 6.24
C TYR A 197 12.53 -3.89 6.79
N ARG A 198 12.06 -3.61 8.01
CA ARG A 198 12.10 -2.28 8.67
C ARG A 198 13.55 -1.83 8.92
N ASP A 199 14.47 -2.76 9.18
CA ASP A 199 15.89 -2.48 9.40
C ASP A 199 16.65 -2.08 8.12
N ILE A 200 16.12 -2.46 6.95
CA ILE A 200 16.71 -2.17 5.63
C ILE A 200 15.90 -1.18 4.79
N ALA A 201 14.64 -0.88 5.16
CA ALA A 201 13.77 0.03 4.44
C ALA A 201 14.37 1.45 4.41
N VAL A 202 14.61 1.97 3.21
CA VAL A 202 15.30 3.25 3.02
C VAL A 202 14.34 4.42 3.20
N THR A 203 14.64 5.24 4.22
CA THR A 203 13.80 6.35 4.70
C THR A 203 14.27 7.73 4.26
N GLY A 204 15.38 7.84 3.52
CA GLY A 204 16.03 9.08 3.05
C GLY A 204 17.04 8.81 1.93
N LEU A 205 17.40 9.79 1.09
CA LEU A 205 18.50 9.62 0.11
C LEU A 205 19.87 9.61 0.81
N THR A 206 20.04 10.44 1.84
CA THR A 206 21.20 10.45 2.75
C THR A 206 21.23 9.19 3.62
N GLU A 207 20.08 8.82 4.19
CA GLU A 207 19.91 7.61 5.00
C GLU A 207 20.05 6.31 4.19
N ALA A 208 19.81 6.34 2.88
CA ALA A 208 20.06 5.21 1.99
C ALA A 208 21.49 4.70 2.14
N ILE A 209 22.47 5.61 2.11
CA ILE A 209 23.90 5.29 2.22
C ILE A 209 24.19 4.63 3.58
N ALA A 210 23.59 5.14 4.66
CA ALA A 210 23.74 4.57 6.00
C ALA A 210 23.07 3.19 6.16
N LYS A 211 22.00 2.88 5.42
CA LYS A 211 21.33 1.56 5.45
C LYS A 211 21.92 0.54 4.46
N VAL A 212 22.69 0.95 3.44
CA VAL A 212 23.36 0.04 2.49
C VAL A 212 24.14 -1.11 3.18
N PRO A 213 24.96 -0.88 4.22
CA PRO A 213 25.65 -1.97 4.93
C PRO A 213 24.69 -2.98 5.57
N ARG A 214 23.56 -2.52 6.13
CA ARG A 214 22.51 -3.40 6.68
C ARG A 214 21.84 -4.21 5.57
N SER A 215 21.49 -3.60 4.44
CA SER A 215 20.96 -4.32 3.27
C SER A 215 21.92 -5.40 2.76
N PHE A 216 23.23 -5.14 2.75
CA PHE A 216 24.24 -6.16 2.42
C PHE A 216 24.44 -7.22 3.51
N ALA A 217 24.20 -6.91 4.78
CA ALA A 217 24.18 -7.90 5.86
C ALA A 217 22.96 -8.84 5.74
N ALA A 218 21.76 -8.29 5.52
CA ALA A 218 20.55 -9.07 5.28
C ALA A 218 20.66 -9.97 4.05
N LEU A 219 21.18 -9.43 2.95
CA LEU A 219 21.46 -10.19 1.74
C LEU A 219 22.47 -11.34 1.96
N ARG A 220 23.42 -11.21 2.89
CA ARG A 220 24.29 -12.32 3.29
C ARG A 220 23.52 -13.34 4.11
N ARG A 221 22.84 -12.91 5.19
CA ARG A 221 22.04 -13.79 6.07
C ARG A 221 21.05 -14.67 5.29
N LEU A 222 20.32 -14.11 4.32
CA LEU A 222 19.40 -14.88 3.46
C LEU A 222 20.11 -15.89 2.55
N VAL A 223 21.28 -15.54 2.00
CA VAL A 223 22.07 -16.47 1.15
C VAL A 223 22.71 -17.57 1.98
N ASP A 224 23.20 -17.26 3.18
CA ASP A 224 23.80 -18.24 4.08
C ASP A 224 22.72 -19.16 4.67
N ALA A 225 21.55 -18.61 5.04
CA ALA A 225 20.38 -19.41 5.39
C ALA A 225 19.96 -20.34 4.24
N ALA A 226 19.91 -19.85 2.99
CA ALA A 226 19.54 -20.69 1.85
C ALA A 226 20.54 -21.84 1.56
N ARG A 227 21.84 -21.64 1.87
CA ARG A 227 22.86 -22.70 1.76
C ARG A 227 22.72 -23.80 2.82
N VAL A 228 22.22 -23.45 4.00
CA VAL A 228 22.03 -24.40 5.12
C VAL A 228 20.66 -25.07 5.04
N ASP A 229 19.62 -24.28 4.76
CA ASP A 229 18.22 -24.72 4.77
C ASP A 229 17.76 -25.36 3.45
N CYS A 230 18.54 -25.25 2.37
CA CYS A 230 18.22 -25.76 1.01
C CYS A 230 16.73 -25.62 0.63
N PRO A 231 16.22 -24.38 0.53
CA PRO A 231 14.80 -24.15 0.21
C PRO A 231 14.46 -24.65 -1.19
N HIS A 232 13.27 -25.22 -1.34
CA HIS A 232 12.75 -25.75 -2.60
C HIS A 232 12.34 -24.65 -3.58
N ALA A 233 12.04 -23.44 -3.07
CA ALA A 233 11.86 -22.25 -3.88
C ALA A 233 12.17 -20.97 -3.09
N LEU A 234 12.60 -19.93 -3.81
CA LEU A 234 12.61 -18.55 -3.35
C LEU A 234 11.39 -17.80 -3.92
N ILE A 235 10.58 -17.20 -3.05
CA ILE A 235 9.50 -16.29 -3.42
C ILE A 235 9.96 -14.86 -3.13
N VAL A 236 10.19 -14.08 -4.19
CA VAL A 236 10.46 -12.63 -4.06
C VAL A 236 9.19 -11.83 -4.29
N ILE A 237 8.92 -10.87 -3.40
CA ILE A 237 7.73 -10.02 -3.43
C ILE A 237 8.17 -8.54 -3.52
N ASP A 238 7.78 -7.87 -4.62
CA ASP A 238 8.17 -6.50 -4.94
C ASP A 238 9.68 -6.22 -4.71
N ALA A 239 10.05 -5.10 -4.10
CA ALA A 239 11.39 -4.70 -3.63
C ALA A 239 12.53 -4.97 -4.64
N PRO A 240 12.46 -4.47 -5.89
CA PRO A 240 13.37 -4.83 -6.98
C PRO A 240 14.85 -4.57 -6.65
N ASP A 241 15.18 -3.46 -5.99
CA ASP A 241 16.58 -3.10 -5.70
C ASP A 241 17.28 -4.03 -4.69
N PHE A 242 16.50 -4.78 -3.89
CA PHE A 242 16.98 -5.85 -3.04
C PHE A 242 16.87 -7.21 -3.74
N ASN A 243 15.69 -7.53 -4.26
CA ASN A 243 15.39 -8.85 -4.84
C ASN A 243 16.19 -9.14 -6.12
N PHE A 244 16.58 -8.13 -6.92
CA PHE A 244 17.51 -8.31 -8.05
C PHE A 244 18.96 -8.60 -7.63
N ARG A 245 19.31 -8.43 -6.36
CA ARG A 245 20.61 -8.85 -5.80
C ARG A 245 20.51 -10.21 -5.12
N LEU A 246 19.36 -10.53 -4.50
CA LEU A 246 19.09 -11.80 -3.84
C LEU A 246 18.88 -12.93 -4.86
N ALA A 247 17.88 -12.80 -5.74
CA ALA A 247 17.45 -13.91 -6.59
C ALA A 247 18.56 -14.51 -7.48
N PRO A 248 19.44 -13.72 -8.15
CA PRO A 248 20.55 -14.30 -8.91
C PRO A 248 21.62 -14.99 -8.06
N ARG A 249 21.70 -14.72 -6.75
CA ARG A 249 22.61 -15.42 -5.82
C ARG A 249 22.01 -16.74 -5.36
N ILE A 250 20.70 -16.75 -5.08
CA ILE A 250 19.96 -17.94 -4.66
C ILE A 250 19.81 -18.94 -5.82
N ARG A 251 19.53 -18.46 -7.04
CA ARG A 251 19.49 -19.31 -8.25
C ARG A 251 20.81 -20.03 -8.53
N LYS A 252 21.95 -19.44 -8.18
CA LYS A 252 23.27 -20.10 -8.29
C LYS A 252 23.46 -21.28 -7.32
N LEU A 253 22.58 -21.44 -6.34
CA LEU A 253 22.53 -22.60 -5.44
C LEU A 253 21.61 -23.72 -5.99
N GLY A 254 21.05 -23.57 -7.19
CA GLY A 254 20.08 -24.50 -7.78
C GLY A 254 18.63 -24.27 -7.36
N VAL A 255 18.37 -23.32 -6.45
CA VAL A 255 17.02 -23.00 -5.96
C VAL A 255 16.23 -22.21 -7.01
N PRO A 256 15.03 -22.67 -7.44
CA PRO A 256 14.20 -21.95 -8.39
C PRO A 256 13.58 -20.70 -7.75
N VAL A 257 13.30 -19.68 -8.58
CA VAL A 257 12.78 -18.39 -8.12
C VAL A 257 11.42 -18.09 -8.72
N VAL A 258 10.44 -17.86 -7.84
CA VAL A 258 9.13 -17.31 -8.17
C VAL A 258 9.13 -15.81 -7.85
N TYR A 259 8.86 -14.97 -8.84
CA TYR A 259 8.61 -13.55 -8.63
C TYR A 259 7.12 -13.31 -8.49
N TYR A 260 6.65 -13.12 -7.27
CA TYR A 260 5.25 -12.76 -6.99
C TYR A 260 5.14 -11.25 -6.88
N ILE A 261 4.16 -10.64 -7.57
CA ILE A 261 4.00 -9.18 -7.59
C ILE A 261 5.28 -8.52 -8.12
N SER A 262 5.53 -8.75 -9.41
CA SER A 262 6.64 -8.07 -10.07
C SER A 262 6.36 -6.57 -10.12
N PRO A 263 7.33 -5.71 -9.73
CA PRO A 263 7.12 -4.28 -9.73
C PRO A 263 6.94 -3.75 -11.15
N GLN A 264 6.24 -2.62 -11.30
CA GLN A 264 5.87 -2.02 -12.59
C GLN A 264 7.06 -1.42 -13.40
N ILE A 265 8.29 -1.86 -13.11
CA ILE A 265 9.54 -1.40 -13.73
C ILE A 265 9.58 -1.53 -15.25
N TRP A 266 8.71 -2.35 -15.85
CA TRP A 266 8.54 -2.44 -17.30
C TRP A 266 8.10 -1.09 -17.89
N ALA A 267 7.35 -0.26 -17.15
CA ALA A 267 6.84 1.05 -17.57
C ALA A 267 7.90 2.18 -17.61
N TRP A 268 9.09 1.99 -17.03
CA TRP A 268 10.15 3.00 -16.99
C TRP A 268 11.59 2.48 -17.18
N ARG A 269 11.81 1.15 -17.12
CA ARG A 269 13.11 0.48 -17.30
C ARG A 269 12.93 -0.89 -17.98
N PRO A 270 12.54 -0.95 -19.26
CA PRO A 270 12.31 -2.22 -19.98
C PRO A 270 13.54 -3.17 -19.97
N ALA A 271 14.77 -2.64 -19.90
CA ALA A 271 15.99 -3.44 -19.74
C ALA A 271 15.99 -4.34 -18.46
N ARG A 272 15.18 -4.01 -17.44
CA ARG A 272 15.03 -4.86 -16.25
C ARG A 272 14.15 -6.08 -16.48
N LEU A 273 13.29 -6.10 -17.48
CA LEU A 273 12.53 -7.28 -17.89
C LEU A 273 13.48 -8.41 -18.32
N GLN A 274 14.55 -8.06 -19.03
CA GLN A 274 15.66 -8.98 -19.36
C GLN A 274 16.50 -9.39 -18.14
N THR A 275 16.44 -8.64 -17.03
CA THR A 275 17.05 -9.08 -15.76
C THR A 275 16.17 -10.16 -15.13
N ILE A 276 14.86 -9.96 -15.05
CA ILE A 276 13.90 -10.95 -14.52
C ILE A 276 13.96 -12.25 -15.31
N ARG A 277 13.95 -12.19 -16.66
CA ARG A 277 14.10 -13.36 -17.54
C ARG A 277 15.31 -14.25 -17.21
N ARG A 278 16.40 -13.68 -16.70
CA ARG A 278 17.63 -14.43 -16.37
C ARG A 278 17.56 -15.17 -15.05
N PHE A 279 16.62 -14.85 -14.16
CA PHE A 279 16.58 -15.44 -12.82
C PHE A 279 15.23 -15.97 -12.35
N ALA A 280 14.10 -15.57 -12.94
CA ALA A 280 12.78 -16.03 -12.53
C ALA A 280 12.33 -17.26 -13.35
N ASP A 281 11.96 -18.33 -12.67
CA ASP A 281 11.38 -19.56 -13.24
C ASP A 281 9.85 -19.47 -13.37
N ARG A 282 9.25 -18.58 -12.59
CA ARG A 282 7.85 -18.16 -12.72
C ARG A 282 7.69 -16.71 -12.28
N VAL A 283 6.84 -15.95 -12.97
CA VAL A 283 6.34 -14.65 -12.51
C VAL A 283 4.83 -14.74 -12.29
N LEU A 284 4.37 -14.35 -11.11
CA LEU A 284 2.96 -14.31 -10.75
C LEU A 284 2.52 -12.84 -10.72
N VAL A 285 1.77 -12.43 -11.74
CA VAL A 285 1.38 -11.03 -11.96
C VAL A 285 -0.02 -10.73 -11.45
N ILE A 286 -0.23 -9.48 -11.01
CA ILE A 286 -1.45 -9.04 -10.33
C ILE A 286 -2.30 -8.07 -11.15
N PHE A 287 -1.79 -7.61 -12.29
CA PHE A 287 -2.57 -6.87 -13.28
C PHE A 287 -2.64 -7.64 -14.60
N PRO A 288 -3.80 -7.66 -15.28
CA PRO A 288 -4.03 -8.56 -16.42
C PRO A 288 -3.17 -8.21 -17.64
N PHE A 289 -2.84 -6.93 -17.83
CA PHE A 289 -2.00 -6.48 -18.95
C PHE A 289 -0.52 -6.90 -18.79
N GLU A 290 -0.04 -7.16 -17.56
CA GLU A 290 1.35 -7.56 -17.34
C GLU A 290 1.65 -8.94 -17.92
N GLU A 291 0.64 -9.83 -17.94
CA GLU A 291 0.81 -11.18 -18.44
C GLU A 291 1.26 -11.21 -19.91
N ALA A 292 0.70 -10.31 -20.74
CA ALA A 292 1.15 -10.14 -22.13
C ALA A 292 2.62 -9.68 -22.20
N ILE A 293 3.00 -8.67 -21.40
CA ILE A 293 4.35 -8.09 -21.38
C ILE A 293 5.41 -9.14 -21.01
N TYR A 294 5.16 -9.95 -19.98
CA TYR A 294 6.10 -11.01 -19.58
C TYR A 294 6.12 -12.18 -20.58
N ARG A 295 4.96 -12.53 -21.17
CA ARG A 295 4.84 -13.58 -22.19
C ARG A 295 5.59 -13.22 -23.48
N GLU A 296 5.46 -11.98 -23.97
CA GLU A 296 6.21 -11.46 -25.11
C GLU A 296 7.73 -11.43 -24.85
N ALA A 297 8.14 -11.10 -23.62
CA ALA A 297 9.52 -11.21 -23.19
C ALA A 297 9.99 -12.66 -22.95
N GLY A 298 9.13 -13.66 -23.20
CA GLY A 298 9.41 -15.10 -23.03
C GLY A 298 9.78 -15.49 -21.60
N VAL A 299 9.14 -14.86 -20.62
CA VAL A 299 9.25 -15.22 -19.20
C VAL A 299 8.01 -16.06 -18.82
N PRO A 300 8.15 -17.22 -18.17
CA PRO A 300 7.00 -18.00 -17.70
C PRO A 300 6.16 -17.17 -16.72
N VAL A 301 4.91 -16.89 -17.07
CA VAL A 301 4.04 -15.98 -16.33
C VAL A 301 2.64 -16.57 -16.15
N GLU A 302 1.99 -16.22 -15.03
CA GLU A 302 0.61 -16.57 -14.71
C GLU A 302 -0.07 -15.35 -14.04
N PHE A 303 -1.21 -14.90 -14.56
CA PHE A 303 -2.03 -13.88 -13.89
C PHE A 303 -2.84 -14.50 -12.75
N VAL A 304 -2.54 -14.08 -11.51
CA VAL A 304 -3.20 -14.60 -10.29
C VAL A 304 -4.30 -13.68 -9.75
N GLY A 305 -4.46 -12.48 -10.31
CA GLY A 305 -5.35 -11.44 -9.77
C GLY A 305 -4.73 -10.68 -8.59
N HIS A 306 -5.42 -9.65 -8.10
CA HIS A 306 -4.86 -8.71 -7.14
C HIS A 306 -5.20 -9.09 -5.68
N PRO A 307 -4.20 -9.35 -4.80
CA PRO A 307 -4.44 -9.83 -3.42
C PRO A 307 -5.32 -8.92 -2.57
N LEU A 308 -5.26 -7.61 -2.80
CA LEU A 308 -6.13 -6.65 -2.11
C LEU A 308 -7.63 -6.97 -2.24
N VAL A 309 -8.10 -7.61 -3.32
CA VAL A 309 -9.52 -8.01 -3.46
C VAL A 309 -9.99 -8.83 -2.26
N ASP A 310 -9.11 -9.66 -1.70
CA ASP A 310 -9.37 -10.51 -0.53
C ASP A 310 -9.16 -9.80 0.83
N LEU A 311 -8.62 -8.57 0.82
CA LEU A 311 -8.08 -7.90 2.01
C LEU A 311 -8.77 -6.55 2.35
N MET A 312 -9.74 -6.07 1.55
CA MET A 312 -10.40 -4.76 1.75
C MET A 312 -11.62 -4.76 2.68
N ALA A 313 -11.84 -5.80 3.49
CA ALA A 313 -12.89 -5.77 4.50
C ALA A 313 -12.62 -4.63 5.52
N PRO A 314 -13.57 -3.69 5.74
CA PRO A 314 -13.45 -2.70 6.80
C PRO A 314 -13.77 -3.33 8.16
N ALA A 315 -13.17 -2.82 9.23
CA ALA A 315 -13.37 -3.32 10.59
C ALA A 315 -14.68 -2.84 11.25
N ALA A 316 -15.26 -1.74 10.74
CA ALA A 316 -16.51 -1.17 11.24
C ALA A 316 -17.33 -0.51 10.11
N THR A 317 -18.60 -0.21 10.37
CA THR A 317 -19.40 0.64 9.45
C THR A 317 -18.96 2.11 9.53
N ARG A 318 -19.36 2.92 8.54
CA ARG A 318 -19.08 4.37 8.54
C ARG A 318 -19.62 5.04 9.81
N GLU A 319 -20.83 4.70 10.19
CA GLU A 319 -21.57 5.29 11.32
C GLU A 319 -20.84 5.01 12.63
N GLN A 320 -20.43 3.76 12.84
CA GLN A 320 -19.66 3.32 14.00
C GLN A 320 -18.27 3.99 14.04
N PHE A 321 -17.57 4.00 12.91
CA PHE A 321 -16.22 4.55 12.81
C PHE A 321 -16.19 6.06 13.05
N LEU A 322 -17.07 6.83 12.39
CA LEU A 322 -17.13 8.28 12.55
C LEU A 322 -17.58 8.66 13.97
N SER A 323 -18.64 8.03 14.49
CA SER A 323 -19.14 8.32 15.84
C SER A 323 -18.11 7.96 16.92
N GLY A 324 -17.41 6.83 16.77
CA GLY A 324 -16.31 6.42 17.67
C GLY A 324 -15.08 7.32 17.63
N ARG A 325 -15.00 8.25 16.66
CA ARG A 325 -13.96 9.29 16.55
C ARG A 325 -14.49 10.71 16.84
N GLY A 326 -15.74 10.85 17.28
CA GLY A 326 -16.37 12.16 17.53
C GLY A 326 -16.68 12.95 16.26
N LEU A 327 -16.72 12.30 15.09
CA LEU A 327 -16.99 12.93 13.80
C LEU A 327 -18.48 12.80 13.42
N PRO A 328 -19.16 13.89 13.01
CA PRO A 328 -20.52 13.81 12.50
C PRO A 328 -20.65 12.88 11.28
N VAL A 329 -21.60 11.94 11.33
CA VAL A 329 -21.84 10.95 10.27
C VAL A 329 -22.27 11.59 8.95
N ASN A 330 -23.08 12.64 9.02
CA ASN A 330 -23.70 13.33 7.88
C ASN A 330 -22.78 14.39 7.24
N CYS A 331 -21.55 14.56 7.72
CA CYS A 331 -20.59 15.52 7.16
C CYS A 331 -19.78 14.90 6.00
N PRO A 332 -19.48 15.68 4.94
CA PRO A 332 -18.55 15.26 3.88
C PRO A 332 -17.18 14.89 4.46
N THR A 333 -16.77 13.65 4.26
CA THR A 333 -15.57 13.08 4.89
C THR A 333 -14.48 12.86 3.86
N ILE A 334 -13.32 13.51 4.06
CA ILE A 334 -12.17 13.41 3.16
C ILE A 334 -11.09 12.55 3.85
N ALA A 335 -10.70 11.45 3.20
CA ALA A 335 -9.54 10.68 3.65
C ALA A 335 -8.25 11.24 3.04
N VAL A 336 -7.18 11.26 3.82
CA VAL A 336 -5.85 11.73 3.43
C VAL A 336 -4.85 10.59 3.64
N LEU A 337 -4.31 10.07 2.54
CA LEU A 337 -3.35 8.97 2.49
C LEU A 337 -2.01 9.52 1.98
N PRO A 338 -1.15 10.08 2.85
CA PRO A 338 0.05 10.83 2.43
C PRO A 338 1.23 9.96 1.99
N GLY A 339 1.06 8.64 1.94
CA GLY A 339 2.11 7.66 1.63
C GLY A 339 2.50 6.80 2.83
N SER A 340 3.32 5.77 2.57
CA SER A 340 3.81 4.82 3.59
C SER A 340 5.28 5.04 3.95
N ARG A 341 5.97 5.95 3.27
CA ARG A 341 7.41 6.20 3.43
C ARG A 341 7.65 7.61 4.03
N PRO A 342 8.51 7.78 5.04
CA PRO A 342 8.74 9.07 5.70
C PRO A 342 8.99 10.27 4.76
N ASN A 343 9.87 10.13 3.75
CA ASN A 343 10.12 11.19 2.75
C ASN A 343 8.87 11.60 1.97
N GLU A 344 7.98 10.64 1.69
CA GLU A 344 6.80 10.86 0.89
C GLU A 344 5.79 11.67 1.70
N VAL A 345 5.53 11.22 2.94
CA VAL A 345 4.69 11.93 3.91
C VAL A 345 5.21 13.35 4.17
N ALA A 346 6.51 13.50 4.44
CA ALA A 346 7.14 14.81 4.69
C ALA A 346 7.04 15.80 3.50
N ARG A 347 6.79 15.31 2.27
CA ARG A 347 6.69 16.13 1.05
C ARG A 347 5.28 16.31 0.53
N ILE A 348 4.37 15.41 0.90
CA ILE A 348 2.99 15.37 0.41
C ILE A 348 2.02 15.88 1.48
N LEU A 349 2.20 15.49 2.74
CA LEU A 349 1.25 15.83 3.80
C LEU A 349 1.09 17.35 4.02
N PRO A 350 2.13 18.20 3.99
CA PRO A 350 1.96 19.64 4.21
C PRO A 350 1.01 20.31 3.20
N ASP A 351 1.14 20.00 1.91
CA ASP A 351 0.27 20.57 0.86
C ASP A 351 -1.15 19.96 0.89
N LEU A 352 -1.28 18.68 1.27
CA LEU A 352 -2.60 18.08 1.51
C LEU A 352 -3.30 18.71 2.71
N VAL A 353 -2.57 19.01 3.79
CA VAL A 353 -3.10 19.71 4.98
C VAL A 353 -3.51 21.14 4.63
N ALA A 354 -2.69 21.87 3.86
CA ALA A 354 -3.03 23.20 3.36
C ALA A 354 -4.30 23.19 2.49
N SER A 355 -4.51 22.14 1.68
CA SER A 355 -5.71 22.02 0.83
C SER A 355 -7.02 22.01 1.62
N ALA A 356 -7.01 21.53 2.87
CA ALA A 356 -8.21 21.43 3.71
C ALA A 356 -8.85 22.79 4.02
N ILE A 357 -8.07 23.87 4.07
CA ILE A 357 -8.59 25.24 4.27
C ILE A 357 -9.49 25.63 3.08
N HIS A 358 -9.00 25.42 1.86
CA HIS A 358 -9.74 25.68 0.63
C HIS A 358 -10.95 24.74 0.47
N ILE A 359 -10.80 23.46 0.83
CA ILE A 359 -11.92 22.50 0.83
C ILE A 359 -13.03 22.93 1.77
N ARG A 360 -12.72 23.36 3.01
CA ARG A 360 -13.74 23.85 3.97
C ARG A 360 -14.40 25.15 3.52
N ALA A 361 -13.70 26.00 2.78
CA ALA A 361 -14.28 27.21 2.19
C ALA A 361 -15.28 26.90 1.07
N GLY A 362 -15.01 25.88 0.23
CA GLY A 362 -15.91 25.42 -0.83
C GLY A 362 -17.02 24.46 -0.37
N VAL A 363 -16.77 23.69 0.69
CA VAL A 363 -17.71 22.72 1.28
C VAL A 363 -17.71 22.90 2.81
N PRO A 364 -18.57 23.80 3.34
CA PRO A 364 -18.73 23.98 4.78
C PRO A 364 -19.12 22.66 5.47
N GLY A 365 -18.50 22.38 6.61
CA GLY A 365 -18.71 21.13 7.35
C GLY A 365 -17.90 19.93 6.86
N ALA A 366 -17.04 20.08 5.84
CA ALA A 366 -16.07 19.05 5.46
C ALA A 366 -15.12 18.69 6.62
N GLN A 367 -14.91 17.39 6.84
CA GLN A 367 -14.07 16.81 7.90
C GLN A 367 -12.98 15.89 7.32
N PHE A 368 -11.86 15.75 8.03
CA PHE A 368 -10.64 15.15 7.47
C PHE A 368 -10.09 14.03 8.36
N ILE A 369 -9.73 12.91 7.74
CA ILE A 369 -9.16 11.74 8.42
C ILE A 369 -7.86 11.36 7.72
N ILE A 370 -6.75 11.33 8.44
CA ILE A 370 -5.45 10.89 7.92
C ILE A 370 -5.27 9.41 8.24
N ALA A 371 -5.13 8.58 7.19
CA ALA A 371 -4.70 7.20 7.35
C ALA A 371 -3.17 7.14 7.42
N ARG A 372 -2.65 6.88 8.61
CA ARG A 372 -1.22 6.72 8.90
C ARG A 372 -0.81 5.25 8.68
N ALA A 373 0.23 5.05 7.87
CA ALA A 373 0.87 3.74 7.77
C ALA A 373 1.58 3.39 9.09
N PRO A 374 1.57 2.11 9.52
CA PRO A 374 2.24 1.68 10.75
C PRO A 374 3.72 2.09 10.83
N HIS A 375 4.18 2.42 12.04
CA HIS A 375 5.58 2.73 12.35
C HIS A 375 6.17 4.00 11.70
N LEU A 376 5.35 4.83 11.05
CA LEU A 376 5.72 6.22 10.81
C LEU A 376 5.80 6.96 12.16
N ASP A 377 6.62 7.99 12.25
CA ASP A 377 6.81 8.79 13.46
C ASP A 377 5.73 9.89 13.59
N ASP A 378 5.28 10.16 14.82
CA ASP A 378 4.30 11.21 15.17
C ASP A 378 4.71 12.59 14.61
N HIS A 379 6.01 12.92 14.60
CA HIS A 379 6.46 14.25 14.19
C HIS A 379 6.12 14.57 12.72
N LEU A 380 6.01 13.56 11.86
CA LEU A 380 5.62 13.72 10.46
C LEU A 380 4.20 14.28 10.33
N PHE A 381 3.33 14.00 11.30
CA PHE A 381 1.93 14.41 11.32
C PHE A 381 1.68 15.69 12.14
N ALA A 382 2.71 16.27 12.76
CA ALA A 382 2.59 17.51 13.54
C ALA A 382 2.03 18.69 12.73
N VAL A 383 2.25 18.71 11.40
CA VAL A 383 1.64 19.71 10.49
C VAL A 383 0.11 19.63 10.47
N ALA A 384 -0.47 18.45 10.62
CA ALA A 384 -1.93 18.26 10.66
C ALA A 384 -2.52 18.61 12.04
N VAL A 385 -1.77 18.36 13.13
CA VAL A 385 -2.18 18.72 14.50
C VAL A 385 -2.26 20.24 14.68
N ASN A 386 -1.33 20.98 14.07
CA ASN A 386 -1.28 22.44 14.13
C ASN A 386 -2.10 23.15 13.02
N ALA A 387 -2.91 22.41 12.27
CA ALA A 387 -3.65 22.96 11.14
C ALA A 387 -4.92 23.74 11.58
N PRO A 388 -5.33 24.80 10.85
CA PRO A 388 -6.61 25.49 11.10
C PRO A 388 -7.86 24.63 10.86
N ALA A 389 -7.71 23.48 10.18
CA ALA A 389 -8.76 22.47 10.03
C ALA A 389 -8.43 21.27 10.94
N PRO A 390 -9.39 20.74 11.72
CA PRO A 390 -9.15 19.58 12.56
C PRO A 390 -8.98 18.32 11.69
N PHE A 391 -7.95 17.54 11.98
CA PHE A 391 -7.69 16.23 11.39
C PHE A 391 -7.75 15.14 12.46
N VAL A 392 -8.41 14.02 12.16
CA VAL A 392 -8.31 12.79 12.95
C VAL A 392 -7.26 11.89 12.33
N VAL A 393 -6.17 11.59 13.05
CA VAL A 393 -5.14 10.65 12.59
C VAL A 393 -5.52 9.24 13.06
N VAL A 394 -5.50 8.28 12.13
CA VAL A 394 -5.82 6.87 12.39
C VAL A 394 -4.70 6.00 11.84
N GLU A 395 -4.02 5.25 12.69
CA GLU A 395 -2.94 4.33 12.30
C GLU A 395 -3.49 2.92 12.03
N GLY A 396 -2.98 2.26 10.98
CA GLY A 396 -3.21 0.84 10.70
C GLY A 396 -4.60 0.43 10.15
N ASP A 397 -5.60 1.31 10.18
CA ASP A 397 -6.99 1.00 9.79
C ASP A 397 -7.42 1.71 8.49
N THR A 398 -6.59 1.60 7.44
CA THR A 398 -6.82 2.27 6.15
C THR A 398 -8.14 1.86 5.49
N ASN A 399 -8.54 0.59 5.57
CA ASN A 399 -9.78 0.10 4.95
C ASN A 399 -11.02 0.77 5.53
N THR A 400 -11.08 0.95 6.85
CA THR A 400 -12.24 1.58 7.51
C THR A 400 -12.25 3.09 7.28
N VAL A 401 -11.06 3.74 7.25
CA VAL A 401 -10.93 5.14 6.83
C VAL A 401 -11.45 5.34 5.40
N LEU A 402 -11.06 4.48 4.46
CA LEU A 402 -11.52 4.52 3.08
C LEU A 402 -13.03 4.29 3.00
N ALA A 403 -13.56 3.24 3.64
CA ALA A 403 -14.98 2.94 3.68
C ALA A 403 -15.83 4.10 4.25
N ALA A 404 -15.34 4.78 5.29
CA ALA A 404 -15.99 5.92 5.93
C ALA A 404 -15.85 7.26 5.16
N SER A 405 -15.02 7.33 4.11
CA SER A 405 -14.79 8.55 3.33
C SER A 405 -15.75 8.73 2.13
N ASP A 406 -15.82 9.95 1.61
CA ASP A 406 -16.58 10.33 0.40
C ASP A 406 -15.66 10.64 -0.78
N VAL A 407 -14.50 11.26 -0.50
CA VAL A 407 -13.41 11.56 -1.45
C VAL A 407 -12.07 11.30 -0.76
N VAL A 408 -11.06 10.88 -1.54
CA VAL A 408 -9.73 10.51 -1.01
C VAL A 408 -8.62 11.31 -1.68
N LEU A 409 -7.74 11.90 -0.88
CA LEU A 409 -6.51 12.55 -1.33
C LEU A 409 -5.36 11.58 -1.05
N THR A 410 -4.80 10.96 -2.10
CA THR A 410 -3.84 9.86 -1.96
C THR A 410 -2.53 10.13 -2.69
N ALA A 411 -1.41 9.79 -2.05
CA ALA A 411 -0.15 9.58 -2.74
C ALA A 411 -0.31 8.47 -3.81
N SER A 412 0.51 8.51 -4.86
CA SER A 412 0.52 7.43 -5.86
C SER A 412 1.08 6.12 -5.29
N GLY A 413 0.47 4.99 -5.66
CA GLY A 413 0.89 3.66 -5.26
C GLY A 413 -0.29 2.73 -4.96
N THR A 414 -0.04 1.69 -4.17
CA THR A 414 -1.01 0.66 -3.74
C THR A 414 -2.29 1.27 -3.13
N ALA A 415 -2.17 2.40 -2.43
CA ALA A 415 -3.27 3.17 -1.87
C ALA A 415 -4.35 3.55 -2.91
N THR A 416 -3.96 3.79 -4.17
CA THR A 416 -4.91 4.08 -5.26
C THR A 416 -5.78 2.87 -5.58
N VAL A 417 -5.21 1.66 -5.57
CA VAL A 417 -5.95 0.40 -5.82
C VAL A 417 -6.86 0.08 -4.64
N GLN A 418 -6.40 0.26 -3.39
CA GLN A 418 -7.26 0.13 -2.19
C GLN A 418 -8.46 1.08 -2.29
N THR A 419 -8.22 2.35 -2.65
CA THR A 419 -9.26 3.37 -2.79
C THR A 419 -10.27 3.03 -3.89
N ALA A 420 -9.82 2.47 -5.01
CA ALA A 420 -10.70 2.00 -6.09
C ALA A 420 -11.58 0.81 -5.68
N LEU A 421 -11.06 -0.12 -4.88
CA LEU A 421 -11.83 -1.26 -4.38
C LEU A 421 -13.01 -0.83 -3.49
N HIS A 422 -12.87 0.29 -2.77
CA HIS A 422 -13.94 0.92 -1.98
C HIS A 422 -14.86 1.88 -2.80
N ASP A 423 -14.76 1.94 -4.12
CA ASP A 423 -15.51 2.85 -5.02
C ASP A 423 -15.43 4.34 -4.61
N LYS A 424 -14.30 4.79 -4.07
CA LYS A 424 -14.13 6.18 -3.61
C LYS A 424 -13.46 7.05 -4.69
N PRO A 425 -14.11 8.13 -5.15
CA PRO A 425 -13.45 9.15 -5.97
C PRO A 425 -12.19 9.66 -5.30
N MET A 426 -11.11 9.85 -6.07
CA MET A 426 -9.80 10.19 -5.51
C MET A 426 -9.05 11.22 -6.35
N VAL A 427 -8.19 11.98 -5.67
CA VAL A 427 -7.16 12.83 -6.28
C VAL A 427 -5.81 12.19 -6.00
N ILE A 428 -5.08 11.84 -7.05
CA ILE A 428 -3.74 11.25 -6.92
C ILE A 428 -2.72 12.38 -6.92
N VAL A 429 -1.89 12.45 -5.89
CA VAL A 429 -0.82 13.45 -5.75
C VAL A 429 0.55 12.79 -5.73
N TYR A 430 1.58 13.46 -6.25
CA TYR A 430 2.95 12.95 -6.14
C TYR A 430 4.04 14.03 -6.22
N ARG A 431 5.07 13.89 -5.37
CA ARG A 431 6.23 14.80 -5.32
C ARG A 431 7.57 14.10 -5.08
N LEU A 432 8.29 13.86 -6.16
CA LEU A 432 9.71 13.48 -6.20
C LEU A 432 10.64 14.66 -5.89
N SER A 433 11.93 14.37 -5.67
CA SER A 433 12.92 15.44 -5.57
C SER A 433 13.06 16.16 -6.92
N PRO A 434 13.30 17.48 -6.97
CA PRO A 434 13.44 18.20 -8.23
C PRO A 434 14.51 17.60 -9.15
N MET A 435 15.64 17.14 -8.58
CA MET A 435 16.70 16.47 -9.32
C MET A 435 16.25 15.09 -9.86
N THR A 436 15.61 14.27 -9.04
CA THR A 436 15.06 12.96 -9.44
C THR A 436 14.02 13.12 -10.55
N TYR A 437 13.10 14.08 -10.41
CA TYR A 437 12.07 14.34 -11.40
C TYR A 437 12.66 14.83 -12.72
N ARG A 438 13.56 15.82 -12.68
CA ARG A 438 14.20 16.38 -13.89
C ARG A 438 15.02 15.35 -14.66
N LEU A 439 15.66 14.41 -13.98
CA LEU A 439 16.36 13.29 -14.61
C LEU A 439 15.41 12.18 -15.08
N GLY A 440 14.39 11.84 -14.28
CA GLY A 440 13.45 10.75 -14.53
C GLY A 440 12.38 11.05 -15.59
N ARG A 441 11.94 12.31 -15.75
CA ARG A 441 10.88 12.70 -16.69
C ARG A 441 11.17 12.35 -18.15
N ARG A 442 12.45 12.22 -18.53
CA ARG A 442 12.88 11.79 -19.87
C ARG A 442 12.90 10.27 -20.07
N LEU A 443 12.68 9.48 -19.01
CA LEU A 443 12.77 8.01 -18.99
C LEU A 443 11.42 7.33 -18.75
N VAL A 444 10.39 8.08 -18.34
CA VAL A 444 9.02 7.58 -18.16
C VAL A 444 8.29 7.66 -19.49
N THR A 445 7.80 6.51 -19.98
CA THR A 445 7.09 6.39 -21.26
C THR A 445 5.57 6.31 -21.11
N VAL A 446 5.06 6.42 -19.88
CA VAL A 446 3.62 6.35 -19.56
C VAL A 446 3.07 7.72 -19.16
N ASP A 447 1.92 8.10 -19.73
CA ASP A 447 1.26 9.39 -19.47
C ASP A 447 0.52 9.45 -18.12
N THR A 448 0.51 8.34 -17.36
CA THR A 448 -0.18 8.17 -16.08
C THR A 448 0.76 7.53 -15.06
N ILE A 449 0.70 8.00 -13.82
CA ILE A 449 1.45 7.44 -12.68
C ILE A 449 0.56 6.69 -11.68
N GLY A 450 -0.76 6.88 -11.74
CA GLY A 450 -1.71 6.21 -10.85
C GLY A 450 -2.00 4.81 -11.33
N MET A 451 -1.85 3.80 -10.46
CA MET A 451 -2.11 2.39 -10.82
C MET A 451 -3.53 2.22 -11.38
N VAL A 452 -4.52 2.90 -10.79
CA VAL A 452 -5.93 2.87 -11.25
C VAL A 452 -6.10 3.38 -12.69
N ASN A 453 -5.40 4.44 -13.09
CA ASN A 453 -5.46 4.97 -14.46
C ASN A 453 -4.70 4.04 -15.43
N LEU A 454 -3.56 3.47 -15.01
CA LEU A 454 -2.83 2.45 -15.78
C LEU A 454 -3.70 1.20 -16.04
N ILE A 455 -4.44 0.72 -15.04
CA ILE A 455 -5.36 -0.43 -15.17
C ILE A 455 -6.58 -0.08 -16.03
N ALA A 456 -7.06 1.17 -15.97
CA ALA A 456 -8.15 1.64 -16.82
C ALA A 456 -7.70 1.78 -18.30
N GLY A 457 -6.43 2.15 -18.53
CA GLY A 457 -5.91 2.56 -19.84
C GLY A 457 -6.30 4.00 -20.22
N GLU A 458 -6.89 4.75 -19.28
CA GLU A 458 -7.37 6.12 -19.46
C GLU A 458 -7.28 6.88 -18.12
N LYS A 459 -7.32 8.21 -18.16
CA LYS A 459 -7.35 9.06 -16.96
C LYS A 459 -8.77 9.15 -16.38
N ILE A 460 -9.16 8.13 -15.60
CA ILE A 460 -10.43 8.12 -14.86
C ILE A 460 -10.44 9.03 -13.63
N VAL A 461 -9.27 9.27 -13.03
CA VAL A 461 -9.09 10.17 -11.86
C VAL A 461 -7.95 11.16 -12.09
N PRO A 462 -8.02 12.39 -11.54
CA PRO A 462 -6.99 13.40 -11.72
C PRO A 462 -5.68 13.00 -11.04
N GLU A 463 -4.57 13.26 -11.74
CA GLU A 463 -3.20 13.12 -11.24
C GLU A 463 -2.54 14.50 -11.19
N LEU A 464 -2.18 14.94 -10.00
CA LEU A 464 -1.48 16.20 -9.74
C LEU A 464 -0.04 15.88 -9.35
N VAL A 465 0.90 16.23 -10.24
CA VAL A 465 2.30 15.78 -10.15
C VAL A 465 3.24 16.99 -10.17
N GLN A 466 4.18 17.03 -9.23
CA GLN A 466 5.13 18.14 -9.04
C GLN A 466 4.44 19.51 -8.96
N ASP A 467 4.61 20.33 -9.99
CA ASP A 467 4.18 21.74 -10.04
C ASP A 467 2.65 21.86 -10.20
N ALA A 468 1.98 20.80 -10.69
CA ALA A 468 0.52 20.71 -10.73
C ALA A 468 -0.10 20.32 -9.38
N PHE A 469 0.71 19.80 -8.44
CA PHE A 469 0.27 19.51 -7.08
C PHE A 469 0.42 20.77 -6.22
N THR A 470 -0.66 21.56 -6.17
CA THR A 470 -0.81 22.69 -5.24
C THR A 470 -2.03 22.49 -4.34
N PRO A 471 -2.09 23.11 -3.15
CA PRO A 471 -3.24 23.02 -2.25
C PRO A 471 -4.57 23.39 -2.91
N GLU A 472 -4.59 24.43 -3.76
CA GLU A 472 -5.76 24.92 -4.47
C GLU A 472 -6.19 23.97 -5.60
N ALA A 473 -5.23 23.37 -6.30
CA ALA A 473 -5.51 22.38 -7.33
C ALA A 473 -6.15 21.13 -6.73
N VAL A 474 -5.58 20.61 -5.62
CA VAL A 474 -6.14 19.49 -4.86
C VAL A 474 -7.56 19.81 -4.37
N ALA A 475 -7.74 20.99 -3.77
CA ALA A 475 -9.03 21.42 -3.26
C ALA A 475 -10.09 21.54 -4.35
N ARG A 476 -9.76 22.12 -5.51
CA ARG A 476 -10.68 22.24 -6.65
C ARG A 476 -11.17 20.87 -7.13
N GLU A 477 -10.28 19.90 -7.27
CA GLU A 477 -10.67 18.54 -7.66
C GLU A 477 -11.53 17.85 -6.59
N ALA A 478 -11.17 17.98 -5.32
CA ALA A 478 -11.91 17.41 -4.19
C ALA A 478 -13.32 18.02 -4.04
N ILE A 479 -13.43 19.35 -4.07
CA ILE A 479 -14.71 20.08 -4.03
C ILE A 479 -15.59 19.63 -5.20
N SER A 480 -15.04 19.53 -6.41
CA SER A 480 -15.78 19.09 -7.60
C SER A 480 -16.31 17.66 -7.45
N MET A 481 -15.55 16.73 -6.85
CA MET A 481 -16.04 15.37 -6.57
C MET A 481 -17.09 15.30 -5.45
N LEU A 482 -17.11 16.27 -4.54
CA LEU A 482 -18.10 16.37 -3.46
C LEU A 482 -19.41 17.03 -3.92
N THR A 483 -19.35 17.98 -4.86
CA THR A 483 -20.51 18.79 -5.27
C THR A 483 -21.12 18.37 -6.62
N ASP A 484 -20.31 17.92 -7.59
CA ASP A 484 -20.78 17.42 -8.89
C ASP A 484 -21.05 15.91 -8.84
N ARG A 485 -22.32 15.57 -8.68
CA ARG A 485 -22.81 14.18 -8.65
C ARG A 485 -22.58 13.42 -9.96
N VAL A 486 -22.62 14.09 -11.12
CA VAL A 486 -22.41 13.46 -12.44
C VAL A 486 -20.95 13.10 -12.60
N ARG A 487 -20.04 14.02 -12.26
CA ARG A 487 -18.60 13.75 -12.24
C ARG A 487 -18.26 12.63 -11.26
N ALA A 488 -18.80 12.67 -10.04
CA ALA A 488 -18.57 11.63 -9.04
C ALA A 488 -19.08 10.25 -9.51
N ALA A 489 -20.25 10.17 -10.15
CA ALA A 489 -20.78 8.93 -10.72
C ALA A 489 -19.86 8.37 -11.83
N ARG A 490 -19.47 9.20 -12.79
CA ARG A 490 -18.54 8.81 -13.87
C ARG A 490 -17.20 8.28 -13.35
N ILE A 491 -16.67 8.87 -12.27
CA ILE A 491 -15.45 8.38 -11.61
C ILE A 491 -15.71 6.99 -11.01
N ARG A 492 -16.81 6.80 -10.26
CA ARG A 492 -17.17 5.49 -9.67
C ARG A 492 -17.37 4.40 -10.73
N GLU A 493 -17.98 4.72 -11.86
CA GLU A 493 -18.07 3.79 -13.00
C GLU A 493 -16.68 3.40 -13.54
N GLY A 494 -15.74 4.35 -13.60
CA GLY A 494 -14.34 4.09 -13.94
C GLY A 494 -13.65 3.16 -12.93
N LEU A 495 -13.84 3.41 -11.64
CA LEU A 495 -13.28 2.59 -10.56
C LEU A 495 -13.89 1.18 -10.54
N ALA A 496 -15.19 1.04 -10.82
CA ALA A 496 -15.85 -0.26 -10.97
C ALA A 496 -15.27 -1.07 -12.16
N ARG A 497 -14.94 -0.42 -13.28
CA ARG A 497 -14.19 -1.05 -14.40
C ARG A 497 -12.78 -1.47 -13.98
N VAL A 498 -12.09 -0.66 -13.17
CA VAL A 498 -10.77 -1.03 -12.63
C VAL A 498 -10.89 -2.25 -11.73
N ARG A 499 -11.84 -2.28 -10.78
CA ARG A 499 -12.08 -3.42 -9.90
C ARG A 499 -12.36 -4.71 -10.67
N SER A 500 -13.19 -4.69 -11.72
CA SER A 500 -13.47 -5.89 -12.50
C SER A 500 -12.24 -6.45 -13.23
N ARG A 501 -11.24 -5.60 -13.53
CA ARG A 501 -9.95 -5.99 -14.11
C ARG A 501 -8.93 -6.52 -13.10
N LEU A 502 -9.13 -6.33 -11.79
CA LEU A 502 -8.24 -6.85 -10.74
C LEU A 502 -8.37 -8.37 -10.53
N GLY A 503 -9.34 -9.01 -11.17
CA GLY A 503 -9.65 -10.43 -11.00
C GLY A 503 -10.60 -10.72 -9.85
N GLY A 504 -11.02 -11.98 -9.74
CA GLY A 504 -11.88 -12.45 -8.64
C GLY A 504 -11.11 -12.75 -7.35
N PRO A 505 -11.82 -13.00 -6.24
CA PRO A 505 -11.22 -13.37 -4.95
C PRO A 505 -10.39 -14.67 -5.04
N GLY A 506 -9.54 -14.91 -4.04
CA GLY A 506 -8.63 -16.05 -3.95
C GLY A 506 -7.31 -15.83 -4.70
N ALA A 507 -6.84 -14.59 -4.84
CA ALA A 507 -5.61 -14.28 -5.57
C ALA A 507 -4.36 -14.84 -4.88
N SER A 508 -4.28 -14.68 -3.55
CA SER A 508 -3.20 -15.27 -2.75
C SER A 508 -3.21 -16.80 -2.80
N ARG A 509 -4.40 -17.40 -2.92
CA ARG A 509 -4.56 -18.86 -3.03
C ARG A 509 -4.08 -19.39 -4.38
N ARG A 510 -4.47 -18.77 -5.49
CA ARG A 510 -3.95 -19.10 -6.83
C ARG A 510 -2.42 -18.98 -6.87
N ALA A 511 -1.86 -17.95 -6.23
CA ALA A 511 -0.41 -17.80 -6.11
C ALA A 511 0.25 -18.93 -5.29
N ALA A 512 -0.34 -19.31 -4.16
CA ALA A 512 0.12 -20.45 -3.35
C ALA A 512 0.08 -21.77 -4.13
N GLU A 513 -1.04 -22.06 -4.81
CA GLU A 513 -1.19 -23.23 -5.67
C GLU A 513 -0.16 -23.25 -6.81
N ALA A 514 0.13 -22.11 -7.45
CA ALA A 514 1.17 -21.99 -8.47
C ALA A 514 2.58 -22.24 -7.95
N ILE A 515 2.90 -21.80 -6.73
CA ILE A 515 4.16 -22.08 -6.05
C ILE A 515 4.29 -23.57 -5.71
N LEU A 516 3.23 -24.19 -5.17
CA LEU A 516 3.24 -25.61 -4.82
C LEU A 516 3.36 -26.52 -6.05
N ARG A 517 2.68 -26.19 -7.17
CA ARG A 517 2.86 -26.89 -8.45
C ARG A 517 4.32 -26.87 -8.93
N LEU A 518 5.04 -25.75 -8.73
CA LEU A 518 6.45 -25.63 -9.10
C LEU A 518 7.34 -26.47 -8.16
N VAL A 519 7.09 -26.42 -6.85
CA VAL A 519 7.86 -27.16 -5.84
C VAL A 519 7.65 -28.68 -5.94
N GLN A 520 6.46 -29.14 -6.30
CA GLN A 520 6.14 -30.57 -6.47
C GLN A 520 6.56 -31.14 -7.83
N GLY A 521 6.81 -30.28 -8.82
CA GLY A 521 7.27 -30.67 -10.16
C GLY A 521 8.79 -30.58 -10.36
N THR A 522 9.55 -30.38 -9.29
CA THR A 522 11.03 -30.31 -9.27
C THR A 522 11.60 -31.52 -8.52
#